data_AF-A0A8C6FDT9-F1
#
_entry.id   AF-A0A8C6FDT9-F1
#
_cell.length_a   1.000
_cell.length_b   1.000
_cell.length_c   1.000
_cell.angle_alpha   90.00
_cell.angle_beta   90.00
_cell.angle_gamma   90.00
#
_symmetry.space_group_name_H-M   'P 1'
#
loop_
_entity.id
_entity.type
_entity.pdbx_description
1 polymer ?
#
loop_
_entity_poly.entity_id
_entity_poly.type
_entity_poly.pdbx_seq_one_letter_code
_entity_poly.pdbx_strand_id
1 'polypeptide(L)'
;MAATMFRTVQRGWRTGVPPGCGLRRLSQTQGPPDYPSFVESVDEYRFVEHLLPPTSIPKPPKHEHYPTSSGWQPPRDPPPNLPYFVRRSRMHNIPVYKDITHGNRQMTVIRKVEGDIWALQKDVEDFLSPLLGKTPITQVNEVTGTLRVKGYFDQQLKAWLLEKGF
;
A
#
# COMPACT_ATOMS: atom_id res chain seq x y z
N MET A 1 60.00 64.97 -0.84
CA MET A 1 61.22 64.42 -0.19
C MET A 1 60.81 63.71 1.07
N ALA A 2 61.18 62.44 1.18
CA ALA A 2 60.90 61.58 2.32
C ALA A 2 61.77 61.99 3.52
N ALA A 3 61.20 61.94 4.72
CA ALA A 3 61.98 61.93 5.96
C ALA A 3 61.27 61.02 6.96
N THR A 4 61.65 59.75 6.90
CA THR A 4 61.39 58.72 7.90
C THR A 4 62.17 59.10 9.16
N MET A 5 61.49 59.28 10.29
CA MET A 5 62.12 59.43 11.60
C MET A 5 61.69 58.26 12.48
N PHE A 6 62.54 57.25 12.58
CA PHE A 6 62.45 56.22 13.61
C PHE A 6 62.95 56.82 14.93
N ARG A 7 62.10 56.82 15.96
CA ARG A 7 62.51 57.04 17.35
C ARG A 7 62.33 55.78 18.16
N THR A 8 63.41 55.42 18.82
CA THR A 8 63.62 54.24 19.64
C THR A 8 63.08 54.41 21.07
N VAL A 9 62.59 53.28 21.60
CA VAL A 9 62.71 52.79 22.98
C VAL A 9 62.09 53.61 24.12
N GLN A 10 61.12 53.02 24.83
CA GLN A 10 61.30 52.68 26.25
C GLN A 10 60.23 51.69 26.74
N ARG A 11 60.70 50.55 27.23
CA ARG A 11 59.90 49.63 28.06
C ARG A 11 59.65 50.31 29.41
N GLY A 12 58.40 50.68 29.66
CA GLY A 12 57.90 50.96 31.01
C GLY A 12 57.01 49.82 31.46
N TRP A 13 57.49 48.98 32.38
CA TRP A 13 56.64 48.03 33.08
C TRP A 13 55.85 48.80 34.13
N ARG A 14 54.57 49.11 33.83
CA ARG A 14 53.64 49.56 34.86
C ARG A 14 53.09 48.33 35.57
N THR A 15 53.51 48.15 36.82
CA THR A 15 52.82 47.32 37.81
C THR A 15 51.50 48.00 38.16
N GLY A 16 50.45 47.69 37.39
CA GLY A 16 49.07 48.03 37.71
C GLY A 16 48.31 46.76 38.03
N VAL A 17 47.77 46.66 39.24
CA VAL A 17 46.82 45.62 39.63
C VAL A 17 45.64 45.69 38.64
N PRO A 18 45.25 44.59 37.97
CA PRO A 18 44.09 44.64 37.09
C PRO A 18 42.86 44.97 37.95
N PRO A 19 41.97 45.87 37.51
CA PRO A 19 40.73 46.13 38.23
C PRO A 19 39.97 44.81 38.32
N GLY A 20 39.59 44.43 39.54
CA GLY A 20 38.91 43.17 39.83
C GLY A 20 37.76 42.93 38.85
N CYS A 21 37.57 41.66 38.48
CA CYS A 21 36.47 41.20 37.65
C CYS A 21 35.16 41.81 38.16
N GLY A 22 34.69 42.87 37.53
CA GLY A 22 33.32 43.34 37.72
C GLY A 22 32.40 42.17 37.41
N LEU A 23 31.47 41.88 38.32
CA LEU A 23 30.40 40.92 38.08
C LEU A 23 29.82 41.20 36.70
N ARG A 24 30.06 40.29 35.75
CA ARG A 24 29.48 40.33 34.43
C ARG A 24 27.96 40.38 34.68
N ARG A 25 27.32 41.50 34.33
CA ARG A 25 25.86 41.63 34.40
C ARG A 25 25.32 40.42 33.63
N LEU A 26 24.75 39.46 34.35
CA LEU A 26 24.07 38.33 33.74
C LEU A 26 23.12 38.96 32.72
N SER A 27 23.27 38.54 31.46
CA SER A 27 22.37 38.94 30.38
C SER A 27 20.97 38.86 30.94
N GLN A 28 20.22 39.97 30.88
CA GLN A 28 18.80 39.96 31.21
C GLN A 28 18.23 38.74 30.52
N THR A 29 17.74 37.78 31.31
CA THR A 29 17.00 36.63 30.79
C THR A 29 15.96 37.22 29.86
N GLN A 30 16.11 36.96 28.55
CA GLN A 30 15.09 37.32 27.59
C GLN A 30 13.80 36.73 28.15
N GLY A 31 12.81 37.61 28.40
CA GLY A 31 11.50 37.17 28.86
C GLY A 31 10.93 36.14 27.87
N PRO A 32 9.97 35.31 28.30
CA PRO A 32 9.35 34.35 27.40
C PRO A 32 8.88 35.07 26.13
N PRO A 33 9.14 34.52 24.94
CA PRO A 33 8.77 35.15 23.68
C PRO A 33 7.28 35.50 23.65
N ASP A 34 6.99 36.74 23.25
CA ASP A 34 5.63 37.28 23.16
C ASP A 34 4.94 36.73 21.90
N TYR A 35 4.21 35.62 22.06
CA TYR A 35 3.49 34.96 20.96
C TYR A 35 2.13 35.62 20.72
N PRO A 36 1.65 35.68 19.46
CA PRO A 36 0.30 36.14 19.18
C PRO A 36 -0.75 35.23 19.85
N SER A 37 -1.88 35.82 20.28
CA SER A 37 -3.01 35.08 20.85
C SER A 37 -3.63 34.14 19.81
N PHE A 38 -4.08 32.95 20.23
CA PHE A 38 -4.78 32.00 19.38
C PHE A 38 -6.16 31.66 19.98
N VAL A 39 -7.06 31.13 19.15
CA VAL A 39 -8.37 30.60 19.54
C VAL A 39 -8.41 29.12 19.19
N GLU A 40 -8.78 28.28 20.15
CA GLU A 40 -8.96 26.84 19.94
C GLU A 40 -10.41 26.56 19.55
N SER A 41 -10.63 26.01 18.35
CA SER A 41 -11.94 25.57 17.85
C SER A 41 -11.97 24.04 17.75
N VAL A 42 -13.12 23.43 18.06
CA VAL A 42 -13.34 21.98 17.93
C VAL A 42 -14.15 21.65 16.67
N ASP A 43 -15.04 22.54 16.24
CA ASP A 43 -15.98 22.32 15.12
C ASP A 43 -15.27 22.02 13.78
N GLU A 44 -14.10 22.60 13.58
CA GLU A 44 -13.29 22.46 12.36
C GLU A 44 -12.51 21.15 12.34
N TYR A 45 -12.41 20.44 13.47
CA TYR A 45 -11.66 19.19 13.55
C TYR A 45 -12.30 18.06 12.72
N ARG A 46 -13.59 18.14 12.39
CA ARG A 46 -14.28 17.21 11.47
C ARG A 46 -13.58 17.06 10.11
N PHE A 47 -12.92 18.13 9.64
CA PHE A 47 -12.17 18.10 8.39
C PHE A 47 -10.88 17.28 8.52
N VAL A 48 -10.27 17.27 9.71
CA VAL A 48 -9.12 16.43 10.03
C VAL A 48 -9.55 14.96 10.08
N GLU A 49 -10.71 14.66 10.66
CA GLU A 49 -11.26 13.30 10.71
C GLU A 49 -11.46 12.70 9.31
N HIS A 50 -11.93 13.48 8.33
CA HIS A 50 -12.08 13.02 6.94
C HIS A 50 -10.77 12.73 6.22
N LEU A 51 -9.65 13.29 6.68
CA LEU A 51 -8.32 13.02 6.13
C LEU A 51 -7.72 11.72 6.69
N LEU A 52 -8.26 11.20 7.79
CA LEU A 52 -7.77 9.95 8.38
C LEU A 52 -8.21 8.76 7.51
N PRO A 53 -7.26 7.90 7.08
CA PRO A 53 -7.61 6.74 6.28
C PRO A 53 -8.32 5.68 7.15
N PRO A 54 -9.29 4.93 6.59
CA PRO A 54 -9.90 3.83 7.30
C PRO A 54 -8.90 2.69 7.52
N THR A 55 -8.85 2.14 8.74
CA THR A 55 -7.95 1.03 9.08
C THR A 55 -8.37 -0.29 8.42
N SER A 56 -9.67 -0.52 8.32
CA SER A 56 -10.25 -1.73 7.71
C SER A 56 -10.89 -1.42 6.36
N ILE A 57 -10.87 -2.40 5.46
CA ILE A 57 -11.57 -2.29 4.18
C ILE A 57 -13.08 -2.28 4.43
N PRO A 58 -13.82 -1.33 3.84
CA PRO A 58 -15.27 -1.29 3.94
C PRO A 58 -15.88 -2.43 3.12
N LYS A 59 -17.01 -2.96 3.60
CA LYS A 59 -17.81 -3.92 2.84
C LYS A 59 -18.42 -3.22 1.61
N PRO A 60 -18.56 -3.91 0.47
CA PRO A 60 -19.14 -3.31 -0.71
C PRO A 60 -20.61 -2.92 -0.44
N PRO A 61 -21.06 -1.77 -0.95
CA PRO A 61 -22.47 -1.38 -0.84
C PRO A 61 -23.36 -2.36 -1.60
N LYS A 62 -24.60 -2.51 -1.14
CA LYS A 62 -25.61 -3.29 -1.85
C LYS A 62 -26.17 -2.45 -3.00
N HIS A 63 -26.22 -3.04 -4.18
CA HIS A 63 -26.79 -2.41 -5.37
C HIS A 63 -28.07 -3.17 -5.77
N GLU A 64 -29.02 -2.47 -6.39
CA GLU A 64 -30.27 -3.06 -6.88
C GLU A 64 -30.05 -3.95 -8.10
N HIS A 65 -29.12 -3.55 -8.97
CA HIS A 65 -28.81 -4.25 -10.21
C HIS A 65 -27.36 -4.71 -10.24
N TYR A 66 -27.16 -5.96 -10.69
CA TYR A 66 -25.86 -6.56 -10.92
C TYR A 66 -25.78 -7.10 -12.37
N PRO A 67 -24.59 -7.09 -13.00
CA PRO A 67 -23.32 -6.54 -12.50
C PRO A 67 -23.36 -5.01 -12.38
N THR A 68 -22.47 -4.44 -11.55
CA THR A 68 -22.27 -2.98 -11.49
C THR A 68 -21.71 -2.47 -12.82
N SER A 69 -21.74 -1.16 -13.07
CA SER A 69 -21.14 -0.55 -14.27
C SER A 69 -19.65 -0.88 -14.45
N SER A 70 -18.94 -1.18 -13.36
CA SER A 70 -17.54 -1.65 -13.37
C SER A 70 -17.38 -3.15 -13.69
N GLY A 71 -18.46 -3.90 -13.87
CA GLY A 71 -18.45 -5.34 -14.06
C GLY A 71 -18.27 -6.16 -12.77
N TRP A 72 -18.41 -5.54 -11.60
CA TRP A 72 -18.31 -6.25 -10.32
C TRP A 72 -19.64 -6.90 -9.95
N GLN A 73 -19.56 -8.10 -9.40
CA GLN A 73 -20.71 -8.85 -8.89
C GLN A 73 -20.32 -9.54 -7.57
N PRO A 74 -21.17 -9.48 -6.53
CA PRO A 74 -20.97 -10.21 -5.29
C PRO A 74 -21.04 -11.73 -5.52
N PRO A 75 -20.44 -12.54 -4.63
CA PRO A 75 -20.65 -13.98 -4.64
C PRO A 75 -22.13 -14.32 -4.43
N ARG A 76 -22.57 -15.49 -4.91
CA ARG A 76 -23.95 -15.94 -4.75
C ARG A 76 -24.16 -16.52 -3.35
N ASP A 77 -25.26 -16.13 -2.72
CA ASP A 77 -25.74 -16.71 -1.46
C ASP A 77 -27.00 -17.56 -1.76
N PRO A 78 -27.09 -18.84 -1.36
CA PRO A 78 -26.07 -19.63 -0.67
C PRO A 78 -24.90 -20.04 -1.59
N PRO A 79 -23.74 -20.44 -1.01
CA PRO A 79 -22.61 -20.96 -1.78
C PRO A 79 -23.01 -22.15 -2.66
N PRO A 80 -22.39 -22.32 -3.83
CA PRO A 80 -22.67 -23.46 -4.69
C PRO A 80 -22.27 -24.76 -4.00
N ASN A 81 -23.11 -25.80 -4.12
CA ASN A 81 -22.84 -27.13 -3.58
C ASN A 81 -21.86 -27.89 -4.49
N LEU A 82 -20.60 -27.45 -4.49
CA LEU A 82 -19.51 -28.01 -5.28
C LEU A 82 -18.43 -28.57 -4.33
N PRO A 83 -17.63 -29.56 -4.78
CA PRO A 83 -16.57 -30.15 -3.94
C PRO A 83 -15.40 -29.19 -3.69
N TYR A 84 -15.37 -28.04 -4.37
CA TYR A 84 -14.40 -26.98 -4.19
C TYR A 84 -15.08 -25.62 -4.07
N PHE A 85 -14.38 -24.67 -3.46
CA PHE A 85 -14.81 -23.31 -3.28
C PHE A 85 -13.68 -22.33 -3.58
N VAL A 86 -13.97 -21.28 -4.36
CA VAL A 86 -12.99 -20.23 -4.67
C VAL A 86 -13.31 -18.98 -3.88
N ARG A 87 -12.45 -18.59 -2.94
CA ARG A 87 -12.68 -17.40 -2.11
C ARG A 87 -12.34 -16.11 -2.82
N ARG A 88 -13.16 -15.08 -2.60
CA ARG A 88 -12.85 -13.71 -3.05
C ARG A 88 -11.58 -13.16 -2.39
N SER A 89 -10.95 -12.23 -3.09
CA SER A 89 -9.79 -11.47 -2.61
C SER A 89 -10.18 -10.52 -1.47
N ARG A 90 -9.18 -9.92 -0.81
CA ARG A 90 -9.40 -8.89 0.22
C ARG A 90 -10.20 -7.69 -0.32
N MET A 91 -10.11 -7.42 -1.63
CA MET A 91 -10.84 -6.37 -2.33
C MET A 91 -12.12 -6.89 -3.01
N HIS A 92 -12.69 -8.01 -2.55
CA HIS A 92 -13.92 -8.61 -3.08
C HIS A 92 -13.89 -9.04 -4.57
N ASN A 93 -12.71 -9.13 -5.17
CA ASN A 93 -12.50 -9.57 -6.57
C ASN A 93 -12.17 -11.06 -6.68
N ILE A 94 -12.40 -11.65 -7.85
CA ILE A 94 -12.07 -13.04 -8.17
C ILE A 94 -10.55 -13.22 -8.22
N PRO A 95 -9.98 -14.26 -7.57
CA PRO A 95 -8.53 -14.46 -7.44
C PRO A 95 -7.89 -15.10 -8.70
N VAL A 96 -8.17 -14.56 -9.88
CA VAL A 96 -7.59 -14.99 -11.17
C VAL A 96 -6.62 -13.93 -11.67
N TYR A 97 -5.36 -14.32 -11.84
CA TYR A 97 -4.26 -13.41 -12.18
C TYR A 97 -3.45 -13.93 -13.37
N LYS A 98 -2.90 -13.01 -14.15
CA LYS A 98 -1.87 -13.32 -15.15
C LYS A 98 -0.50 -13.37 -14.46
N ASP A 99 0.29 -14.35 -14.83
CA ASP A 99 1.68 -14.52 -14.39
C ASP A 99 2.56 -14.66 -15.64
N ILE A 100 3.68 -13.94 -15.67
CA ILE A 100 4.63 -13.96 -16.78
C ILE A 100 6.00 -14.27 -16.20
N THR A 101 6.58 -15.39 -16.60
CA THR A 101 7.94 -15.79 -16.21
C THR A 101 8.86 -15.73 -17.43
N HIS A 102 10.13 -15.36 -17.23
CA HIS A 102 11.17 -15.31 -18.29
C HIS A 102 10.77 -14.50 -19.55
N GLY A 103 9.79 -13.60 -19.45
CA GLY A 103 9.26 -12.78 -20.56
C GLY A 103 8.35 -13.53 -21.54
N ASN A 104 8.55 -14.83 -21.74
CA ASN A 104 7.82 -15.62 -22.74
C ASN A 104 6.81 -16.61 -22.15
N ARG A 105 6.96 -17.01 -20.88
CA ARG A 105 6.10 -18.00 -20.24
C ARG A 105 4.89 -17.31 -19.64
N GLN A 106 3.80 -17.32 -20.39
CA GLN A 106 2.52 -16.76 -19.98
C GLN A 106 1.67 -17.82 -19.27
N MET A 107 1.17 -17.49 -18.09
CA MET A 107 0.34 -18.38 -17.29
C MET A 107 -0.81 -17.60 -16.66
N THR A 108 -1.90 -18.31 -16.37
CA THR A 108 -3.00 -17.80 -15.56
C THR A 108 -3.03 -18.59 -14.26
N VAL A 109 -3.11 -17.89 -13.13
CA VAL A 109 -3.06 -18.46 -11.79
C VAL A 109 -4.38 -18.18 -11.08
N ILE A 110 -5.06 -19.26 -10.69
CA ILE A 110 -6.21 -19.23 -9.79
C ILE A 110 -5.67 -19.48 -8.38
N ARG A 111 -5.99 -18.57 -7.45
CA ARG A 111 -5.58 -18.68 -6.04
C ARG A 111 -6.79 -18.85 -5.15
N LYS A 112 -6.54 -19.18 -3.87
CA LYS A 112 -7.58 -19.27 -2.83
C LYS A 112 -8.65 -20.32 -3.15
N VAL A 113 -8.22 -21.44 -3.70
CA VAL A 113 -9.07 -22.61 -3.89
C VAL A 113 -9.07 -23.41 -2.60
N GLU A 114 -10.25 -23.75 -2.12
CA GLU A 114 -10.50 -24.60 -0.96
C GLU A 114 -11.28 -25.84 -1.41
N GLY A 115 -11.14 -26.96 -0.69
CA GLY A 115 -11.75 -28.24 -1.06
C GLY A 115 -10.96 -29.01 -2.12
N ASP A 116 -11.66 -29.76 -2.96
CA ASP A 116 -11.04 -30.65 -3.95
C ASP A 116 -10.54 -29.89 -5.19
N ILE A 117 -9.23 -29.63 -5.24
CA ILE A 117 -8.60 -28.91 -6.34
C ILE A 117 -8.54 -29.74 -7.62
N TRP A 118 -8.56 -31.08 -7.52
CA TRP A 118 -8.55 -31.95 -8.71
C TRP A 118 -9.88 -31.86 -9.46
N ALA A 119 -10.99 -31.74 -8.74
CA ALA A 119 -12.29 -31.45 -9.34
C ALA A 119 -12.30 -30.09 -10.04
N LEU A 120 -11.70 -29.04 -9.46
CA LEU A 120 -11.57 -27.74 -10.13
C LEU A 120 -10.68 -27.84 -11.38
N GLN A 121 -9.56 -28.56 -11.31
CA GLN A 121 -8.66 -28.76 -12.44
C GLN A 121 -9.41 -29.40 -13.62
N LYS A 122 -10.14 -30.49 -13.36
CA LYS A 122 -10.93 -31.19 -14.39
C LYS A 122 -11.97 -30.27 -15.02
N ASP A 123 -12.74 -29.56 -14.19
CA ASP A 123 -13.75 -28.60 -14.68
C ASP A 123 -13.14 -27.48 -15.54
N VAL A 124 -11.94 -27.01 -15.20
CA VAL A 124 -11.20 -26.01 -15.98
C VAL A 124 -10.65 -26.59 -17.28
N GLU A 125 -10.18 -27.83 -17.26
CA GLU A 125 -9.74 -28.55 -18.46
C GLU A 125 -10.89 -28.76 -19.44
N ASP A 126 -12.06 -29.17 -18.93
CA ASP A 126 -13.28 -29.36 -19.72
C ASP A 126 -13.78 -28.03 -20.32
N PHE A 127 -13.68 -26.92 -19.57
CA PHE A 127 -14.06 -25.60 -20.07
C PHE A 127 -13.10 -25.05 -21.14
N LEU A 128 -11.79 -25.27 -20.99
CA LEU A 128 -10.77 -24.70 -21.89
C LEU A 128 -10.46 -25.57 -23.11
N SER A 129 -10.72 -26.89 -23.04
CA SER A 129 -10.43 -27.82 -24.14
C SER A 129 -11.12 -27.44 -25.47
N PRO A 130 -12.41 -27.04 -25.49
CA PRO A 130 -13.08 -26.58 -26.71
C PRO A 130 -12.48 -25.28 -27.28
N LEU A 131 -11.98 -24.38 -26.42
CA LEU A 131 -11.41 -23.11 -26.85
C LEU A 131 -10.02 -23.27 -27.48
N LEU A 132 -9.26 -24.28 -27.03
CA LEU A 132 -7.88 -24.52 -27.47
C LEU A 132 -7.75 -25.63 -28.50
N GLY A 133 -8.77 -26.48 -28.65
CA GLY A 133 -8.70 -27.72 -29.44
C GLY A 133 -7.76 -28.78 -28.85
N LYS A 134 -7.28 -28.59 -27.62
CA LYS A 134 -6.37 -29.48 -26.89
C LYS A 134 -6.52 -29.30 -25.39
N THR A 135 -6.16 -30.33 -24.64
CA THR A 135 -6.13 -30.25 -23.17
C THR A 135 -5.10 -29.21 -22.72
N PRO A 136 -5.49 -28.23 -21.89
CA PRO A 136 -4.55 -27.22 -21.39
C PRO A 136 -3.52 -27.86 -20.47
N ILE A 137 -2.30 -27.31 -20.46
CA ILE A 137 -1.28 -27.74 -19.52
C ILE A 137 -1.54 -27.04 -18.19
N THR A 138 -1.93 -27.82 -17.20
CA THR A 138 -2.27 -27.38 -15.84
C THR A 138 -1.20 -27.84 -14.83
N GLN A 139 -1.07 -27.11 -13.73
CA GLN A 139 -0.24 -27.49 -12.60
C GLN A 139 -1.02 -27.17 -11.32
N VAL A 140 -1.27 -28.21 -10.53
CA VAL A 140 -1.94 -28.12 -9.23
C VAL A 140 -0.90 -28.01 -8.12
N ASN A 141 -1.18 -27.14 -7.15
CA ASN A 141 -0.49 -27.13 -5.86
C ASN A 141 -1.53 -27.17 -4.74
N GLU A 142 -1.64 -28.34 -4.10
CA GLU A 142 -2.58 -28.60 -3.03
C GLU A 142 -2.29 -27.78 -1.78
N VAL A 143 -1.00 -27.69 -1.40
CA VAL A 143 -0.56 -27.02 -0.17
C VAL A 143 -0.97 -25.54 -0.17
N THR A 144 -0.78 -24.86 -1.30
CA THR A 144 -1.10 -23.42 -1.40
C THR A 144 -2.52 -23.16 -1.93
N GLY A 145 -3.26 -24.19 -2.34
CA GLY A 145 -4.57 -24.02 -2.97
C GLY A 145 -4.50 -23.18 -4.25
N THR A 146 -3.56 -23.51 -5.15
CA THR A 146 -3.37 -22.78 -6.41
C THR A 146 -3.39 -23.68 -7.62
N LEU A 147 -4.12 -23.27 -8.65
CA LEU A 147 -4.12 -23.89 -9.97
C LEU A 147 -3.46 -22.96 -10.98
N ARG A 148 -2.44 -23.44 -11.68
CA ARG A 148 -1.76 -22.71 -12.75
C ARG A 148 -2.13 -23.32 -14.09
N VAL A 149 -2.46 -22.48 -15.06
CA VAL A 149 -2.81 -22.87 -16.43
C VAL A 149 -1.88 -22.17 -17.41
N LYS A 150 -1.30 -22.89 -18.37
CA LYS A 150 -0.42 -22.30 -19.39
C LYS A 150 -1.23 -21.50 -20.43
N GLY A 151 -0.97 -20.19 -20.54
CA GLY A 151 -1.66 -19.27 -21.44
C GLY A 151 -2.42 -18.17 -20.69
N TYR A 152 -2.97 -17.21 -21.44
CA TYR A 152 -3.85 -16.16 -20.91
C TYR A 152 -5.31 -16.55 -21.06
N PHE A 153 -5.93 -16.85 -19.92
CA PHE A 153 -7.35 -17.18 -19.82
C PHE A 153 -8.04 -16.39 -18.70
N ASP A 154 -7.49 -15.23 -18.35
CA ASP A 154 -7.93 -14.48 -17.18
C ASP A 154 -9.37 -14.00 -17.28
N GLN A 155 -9.76 -13.47 -18.44
CA GLN A 155 -11.13 -12.99 -18.67
C GLN A 155 -12.12 -14.15 -18.74
N GLN A 156 -11.77 -15.21 -19.47
CA GLN A 156 -12.61 -16.40 -19.64
C GLN A 156 -12.84 -17.10 -18.29
N LEU A 157 -11.78 -17.30 -17.50
CA LEU A 157 -11.88 -17.93 -16.19
C LEU A 157 -12.59 -17.03 -15.17
N LYS A 158 -12.44 -15.70 -15.24
CA LYS A 158 -13.23 -14.79 -14.40
C LYS A 158 -14.71 -14.89 -14.70
N ALA A 159 -15.10 -14.83 -15.97
CA ALA A 159 -16.50 -14.96 -16.38
C ALA A 159 -17.09 -16.31 -15.94
N TRP A 160 -16.36 -17.40 -16.19
CA TRP A 160 -16.78 -18.74 -15.80
C TRP A 160 -16.96 -18.92 -14.28
N LEU A 161 -16.05 -18.36 -13.47
CA LEU A 161 -16.18 -18.40 -12.01
C LEU A 161 -17.37 -17.55 -11.52
N LEU A 162 -17.67 -16.42 -12.18
CA LEU A 162 -18.87 -15.62 -11.89
C LEU A 162 -20.15 -16.39 -12.21
N GLU A 163 -20.19 -17.08 -13.34
CA GLU A 163 -21.34 -17.91 -13.74
C GLU A 163 -21.61 -19.03 -12.73
N LYS A 164 -20.56 -19.64 -12.17
CA LYS A 164 -20.69 -20.61 -11.08
C LYS A 164 -21.11 -19.99 -9.74
N GLY A 165 -20.98 -18.67 -9.59
CA GLY A 165 -21.41 -17.93 -8.40
C GLY A 165 -20.36 -17.80 -7.29
N PHE A 166 -19.07 -17.98 -7.60
CA PHE A 166 -17.96 -17.80 -6.65
C PHE A 166 -17.55 -16.33 -6.48
#